data_AF-A0A842QN61-F1
#
_entry.id   AF-A0A842QN61-F1
#
_cell.length_a   1.000
_cell.length_b   1.000
_cell.length_c   1.000
_cell.angle_alpha   90.00
_cell.angle_beta   90.00
_cell.angle_gamma   90.00
#
_symmetry.space_group_name_H-M   'P 1'
#
loop_
_entity.id
_entity.type
_entity.pdbx_description
1 polymer ?
#
loop_
_entity_poly.entity_id
_entity_poly.type
_entity_poly.pdbx_seq_one_letter_code
_entity_poly.pdbx_strand_id
1 'polypeptide(L)'
;MVSEKTIEALKTALQMEDKSVELYQEAANSTKNPVVKKTMLFLADWEREHAEKIKRLNAHLMGELASMDIKTECSQDAMCVVKDFFGKNRDDFDKKLKGEPDDIKVYEAGMEIEKQGHDYYKKLAEDADEGEAKQLFSFLAKEEDIHYKFLEDQHNYLADPESWFLDEEKWILEG
;
A
#
# COMPACT_ATOMS: atom_id res chain seq x y z
N MET A 1 -24.04 3.64 -19.11
CA MET A 1 -22.92 2.80 -19.58
C MET A 1 -21.66 3.38 -19.00
N VAL A 2 -20.78 2.54 -18.46
CA VAL A 2 -19.47 2.96 -17.94
C VAL A 2 -18.60 3.45 -19.10
N SER A 3 -17.79 4.48 -18.85
CA SER A 3 -16.93 5.04 -19.88
C SER A 3 -15.78 4.09 -20.24
N GLU A 4 -15.42 4.03 -21.52
CA GLU A 4 -14.26 3.25 -21.98
C GLU A 4 -12.95 3.70 -21.28
N LYS A 5 -12.83 5.01 -21.01
CA LYS A 5 -11.72 5.58 -20.23
C LYS A 5 -11.63 4.98 -18.83
N THR A 6 -12.76 4.77 -18.16
CA THR A 6 -12.81 4.18 -16.81
C THR A 6 -12.35 2.72 -16.83
N ILE A 7 -12.80 1.93 -17.79
CA ILE A 7 -12.38 0.52 -17.93
C ILE A 7 -10.88 0.43 -18.19
N GLU A 8 -10.35 1.29 -19.06
CA GLU A 8 -8.90 1.29 -19.33
C GLU A 8 -8.09 1.73 -18.11
N ALA A 9 -8.55 2.75 -17.38
CA ALA A 9 -7.93 3.17 -16.12
C ALA A 9 -7.89 2.04 -15.08
N LEU A 10 -8.96 1.24 -14.95
CA LEU A 10 -9.00 0.08 -14.05
C LEU A 10 -8.04 -1.03 -14.47
N LYS A 11 -7.84 -1.26 -15.78
CA LYS A 11 -6.83 -2.23 -16.24
C LYS A 11 -5.41 -1.78 -15.93
N THR A 12 -5.11 -0.50 -16.17
CA THR A 12 -3.79 0.06 -15.84
C THR A 12 -3.54 0.01 -14.34
N ALA A 13 -4.54 0.39 -13.52
CA ALA A 13 -4.49 0.26 -12.08
C ALA A 13 -4.16 -1.18 -11.65
N LEU A 14 -4.88 -2.16 -12.19
CA LEU A 14 -4.63 -3.57 -11.89
C LEU A 14 -3.19 -4.00 -12.24
N GLN A 15 -2.67 -3.56 -13.38
CA GLN A 15 -1.28 -3.85 -13.76
C GLN A 15 -0.26 -3.22 -12.83
N MET A 16 -0.54 -2.01 -12.32
CA MET A 16 0.32 -1.34 -11.34
C MET A 16 0.33 -2.13 -10.03
N GLU A 17 -0.85 -2.50 -9.51
CA GLU A 17 -0.96 -3.32 -8.29
C GLU A 17 -0.23 -4.65 -8.42
N ASP A 18 -0.52 -5.41 -9.48
CA ASP A 18 0.14 -6.70 -9.72
C ASP A 18 1.67 -6.53 -9.80
N LYS A 19 2.15 -5.40 -10.36
CA LYS A 19 3.58 -5.12 -10.44
C LYS A 19 4.19 -4.75 -9.09
N SER A 20 3.50 -3.96 -8.26
CA SER A 20 3.91 -3.65 -6.89
C SER A 20 4.03 -4.93 -6.06
N VAL A 21 3.06 -5.85 -6.17
CA VAL A 21 3.11 -7.17 -5.52
C VAL A 21 4.37 -7.94 -5.90
N GLU A 22 4.70 -8.03 -7.19
CA GLU A 22 5.92 -8.71 -7.66
C GLU A 22 7.18 -8.09 -7.05
N LEU A 23 7.30 -6.77 -7.11
CA LEU A 23 8.47 -6.03 -6.64
C LEU A 23 8.67 -6.21 -5.13
N TYR A 24 7.59 -6.15 -4.34
CA TYR A 24 7.65 -6.40 -2.91
C TYR A 24 8.02 -7.85 -2.57
N GLN A 25 7.49 -8.82 -3.31
CA GLN A 25 7.89 -10.23 -3.13
C GLN A 25 9.35 -10.47 -3.46
N GLU A 26 9.86 -9.86 -4.54
CA GLU A 26 11.27 -9.93 -4.92
C GLU A 26 12.17 -9.32 -3.84
N ALA A 27 11.82 -8.13 -3.35
CA ALA A 27 12.54 -7.45 -2.26
C ALA A 27 12.57 -8.28 -0.97
N ALA A 28 11.44 -8.90 -0.61
CA ALA A 28 11.35 -9.79 0.54
C ALA A 28 12.25 -11.04 0.42
N ASN A 29 12.49 -11.50 -0.82
CA ASN A 29 13.32 -12.67 -1.10
C ASN A 29 14.82 -12.32 -1.16
N SER A 30 15.19 -11.07 -1.47
CA SER A 30 16.58 -10.64 -1.57
C SER A 30 17.21 -10.24 -0.23
N THR A 31 16.42 -9.87 0.78
CA THR A 31 16.92 -9.44 2.08
C THR A 31 17.13 -10.61 3.06
N LYS A 32 18.10 -10.44 3.97
CA LYS A 32 18.29 -11.30 5.16
C LYS A 32 17.71 -10.67 6.43
N ASN A 33 17.32 -9.40 6.38
CA ASN A 33 16.79 -8.69 7.54
C ASN A 33 15.32 -9.12 7.74
N PRO A 34 14.96 -9.69 8.91
CA PRO A 34 13.62 -10.21 9.15
C PRO A 34 12.55 -9.12 9.19
N VAL A 35 12.90 -7.89 9.61
CA VAL A 35 11.96 -6.76 9.61
C VAL A 35 11.63 -6.37 8.18
N VAL A 36 12.65 -6.15 7.35
CA VAL A 36 12.51 -5.83 5.92
C VAL A 36 11.67 -6.88 5.22
N LYS A 37 12.01 -8.16 5.40
CA LYS A 37 11.27 -9.27 4.79
C LYS A 37 9.78 -9.25 5.15
N LYS A 38 9.46 -9.05 6.43
CA LYS A 38 8.08 -9.02 6.91
C LYS A 38 7.31 -7.82 6.39
N THR A 39 7.93 -6.64 6.40
CA THR A 39 7.33 -5.41 5.87
C THR A 39 6.99 -5.55 4.40
N MET A 40 7.93 -6.06 3.58
CA MET A 40 7.70 -6.21 2.14
C MET A 40 6.64 -7.28 1.84
N LEU A 41 6.62 -8.40 2.56
CA LEU A 41 5.54 -9.40 2.40
C LEU A 41 4.17 -8.85 2.81
N PHE A 42 4.12 -8.02 3.86
CA PHE A 42 2.89 -7.40 4.30
C PHE A 42 2.33 -6.42 3.26
N LEU A 43 3.18 -5.55 2.68
CA LEU A 43 2.77 -4.68 1.57
C LEU A 43 2.33 -5.48 0.34
N ALA A 44 3.08 -6.54 -0.03
CA ALA A 44 2.69 -7.41 -1.14
C ALA A 44 1.32 -8.09 -0.95
N ASP A 45 0.92 -8.36 0.30
CA ASP A 45 -0.40 -8.90 0.60
C ASP A 45 -1.47 -7.80 0.53
N TRP A 46 -1.16 -6.59 0.99
CA TRP A 46 -2.05 -5.43 0.94
C TRP A 46 -2.36 -5.00 -0.50
N GLU A 47 -1.34 -4.85 -1.37
CA GLU A 47 -1.54 -4.53 -2.79
C GLU A 47 -2.33 -5.61 -3.53
N ARG A 48 -2.21 -6.87 -3.10
CA ARG A 48 -3.03 -7.94 -3.68
C ARG A 48 -4.50 -7.73 -3.38
N GLU A 49 -4.85 -7.22 -2.21
CA GLU A 49 -6.23 -6.87 -1.90
C GLU A 49 -6.72 -5.69 -2.75
N HIS A 50 -5.86 -4.73 -3.06
CA HIS A 50 -6.17 -3.65 -4.02
C HIS A 50 -6.46 -4.20 -5.41
N ALA A 51 -5.60 -5.07 -5.93
CA ALA A 51 -5.79 -5.74 -7.22
C ALA A 51 -7.14 -6.48 -7.28
N GLU A 52 -7.51 -7.20 -6.21
CA GLU A 52 -8.79 -7.92 -6.16
C GLU A 52 -10.01 -6.97 -6.09
N LYS A 53 -9.91 -5.85 -5.36
CA LYS A 53 -10.95 -4.80 -5.36
C LYS A 53 -11.14 -4.21 -6.75
N ILE A 54 -10.05 -3.91 -7.46
CA ILE A 54 -10.07 -3.39 -8.85
C ILE A 54 -10.71 -4.41 -9.80
N LYS A 55 -10.29 -5.68 -9.75
CA LYS A 55 -10.86 -6.78 -10.56
C LYS A 55 -12.37 -6.89 -10.37
N ARG A 56 -12.83 -6.87 -9.12
CA ARG A 56 -14.25 -7.00 -8.79
C ARG A 56 -15.06 -5.79 -9.25
N LEU A 57 -14.54 -4.58 -9.10
CA LEU A 57 -15.21 -3.40 -9.64
C LEU A 57 -15.28 -3.48 -11.16
N ASN A 58 -14.18 -3.83 -11.84
CA ASN A 58 -14.19 -3.96 -13.30
C ASN A 58 -15.22 -5.00 -13.78
N ALA A 59 -15.28 -6.17 -13.14
CA ALA A 59 -16.29 -7.19 -13.43
C ALA A 59 -17.73 -6.69 -13.18
N HIS A 60 -17.94 -5.91 -12.12
CA HIS A 60 -19.24 -5.31 -11.82
C HIS A 60 -19.67 -4.32 -12.91
N LEU A 61 -18.77 -3.42 -13.31
CA LEU A 61 -19.01 -2.40 -14.33
C LEU A 61 -19.22 -3.01 -15.73
N MET A 62 -18.65 -4.19 -15.99
CA MET A 62 -18.85 -4.96 -17.23
C MET A 62 -20.11 -5.84 -17.20
N GLY A 63 -20.81 -5.91 -16.07
CA GLY A 63 -22.02 -6.74 -15.91
C GLY A 63 -21.73 -8.23 -15.67
N GLU A 64 -20.49 -8.59 -15.38
CA GLU A 64 -20.05 -9.96 -15.06
C GLU A 64 -20.25 -10.30 -13.58
N LEU A 65 -20.31 -9.27 -12.70
CA LEU A 65 -20.62 -9.40 -11.28
C LEU A 65 -21.92 -8.66 -10.93
N ALA A 66 -22.88 -9.40 -10.36
CA ALA A 66 -24.25 -8.92 -10.15
C ALA A 66 -24.37 -7.68 -9.24
N SER A 67 -23.55 -7.57 -8.20
CA SER A 67 -23.51 -6.40 -7.32
C SER A 67 -22.21 -6.32 -6.55
N MET A 68 -21.72 -5.11 -6.33
CA MET A 68 -20.62 -4.80 -5.43
C MET A 68 -21.04 -3.60 -4.56
N ASP A 69 -20.77 -3.65 -3.25
CA ASP A 69 -20.95 -2.48 -2.39
C ASP A 69 -19.60 -1.81 -2.17
N ILE A 70 -19.23 -0.91 -3.07
CA ILE A 70 -17.91 -0.27 -3.06
C ILE A 70 -17.60 0.42 -1.74
N LYS A 71 -18.60 0.91 -1.00
CA LYS A 71 -18.39 1.58 0.29
C LYS A 71 -17.89 0.60 1.33
N THR A 72 -18.47 -0.59 1.38
CA THR A 72 -18.04 -1.65 2.30
C THR A 72 -16.66 -2.18 1.90
N GLU A 73 -16.42 -2.36 0.61
CA GLU A 73 -15.12 -2.83 0.08
C GLU A 73 -13.98 -1.84 0.35
N CYS A 74 -14.29 -0.53 0.37
CA CYS A 74 -13.36 0.56 0.63
C CYS A 74 -13.52 1.16 2.04
N SER A 75 -13.94 0.35 3.03
CA SER A 75 -14.19 0.81 4.41
C SER A 75 -13.07 0.53 5.40
N GLN A 76 -12.07 -0.27 5.01
CA GLN A 76 -10.97 -0.63 5.88
C GLN A 76 -10.16 0.61 6.26
N ASP A 77 -9.85 0.72 7.55
CA ASP A 77 -8.97 1.77 8.03
C ASP A 77 -7.52 1.30 7.94
N ALA A 78 -6.80 1.79 6.93
CA ALA A 78 -5.38 1.53 6.74
C ALA A 78 -4.54 1.77 8.00
N MET A 79 -4.87 2.76 8.82
CA MET A 79 -4.17 3.01 10.08
C MET A 79 -4.30 1.83 11.04
N CYS A 80 -5.49 1.24 11.11
CA CYS A 80 -5.72 0.05 11.92
C CYS A 80 -4.92 -1.15 11.39
N VAL A 81 -4.82 -1.32 10.06
CA VAL A 81 -4.02 -2.39 9.44
C VAL A 81 -2.54 -2.26 9.81
N VAL A 82 -2.00 -1.04 9.71
CA VAL A 82 -0.63 -0.73 10.09
C VAL A 82 -0.39 -1.01 11.57
N LYS A 83 -1.26 -0.51 12.47
CA LYS A 83 -1.16 -0.75 13.92
C LYS A 83 -1.16 -2.25 14.26
N ASP A 84 -2.02 -3.01 13.60
CA ASP A 84 -2.07 -4.47 13.74
C ASP A 84 -0.76 -5.14 13.32
N PHE A 85 -0.14 -4.69 12.22
CA PHE A 85 1.15 -5.19 11.77
C PHE A 85 2.23 -4.96 12.82
N PHE A 86 2.35 -3.74 13.37
CA PHE A 86 3.32 -3.46 14.43
C PHE A 86 3.06 -4.27 15.69
N GLY A 87 1.81 -4.33 16.14
CA GLY A 87 1.43 -5.10 17.33
C GLY A 87 1.85 -6.58 17.22
N LYS A 88 1.67 -7.18 16.04
CA LYS A 88 2.04 -8.58 15.76
C LYS A 88 3.56 -8.78 15.60
N ASN A 89 4.32 -7.74 15.27
CA ASN A 89 5.75 -7.83 14.97
C ASN A 89 6.65 -7.09 15.96
N ARG A 90 6.10 -6.60 17.08
CA ARG A 90 6.79 -5.78 18.09
C ARG A 90 8.13 -6.36 18.54
N ASP A 91 8.20 -7.67 18.76
CA ASP A 91 9.43 -8.34 19.21
C ASP A 91 10.59 -8.24 18.21
N ASP A 92 10.31 -8.09 16.91
CA ASP A 92 11.37 -7.90 15.91
C ASP A 92 11.85 -6.45 15.84
N PHE A 93 10.96 -5.49 16.12
CA PHE A 93 11.30 -4.08 16.26
C PHE A 93 12.11 -3.80 17.53
N ASP A 94 11.78 -4.45 18.65
CA ASP A 94 12.49 -4.32 19.91
C ASP A 94 13.98 -4.78 19.81
N LYS A 95 14.33 -5.56 18.79
CA LYS A 95 15.71 -5.99 18.50
C LYS A 95 16.58 -4.89 17.89
N LYS A 96 16.02 -3.74 17.50
CA LYS A 96 16.76 -2.57 16.97
C LYS A 96 17.72 -2.93 15.82
N LEU A 97 17.24 -3.77 14.91
CA LEU A 97 18.02 -4.23 13.77
C LEU A 97 18.22 -3.08 12.77
N LYS A 98 19.48 -2.75 12.47
CA LYS A 98 19.82 -1.79 11.41
C LYS A 98 19.67 -2.43 10.03
N GLY A 99 19.35 -1.61 9.03
CA GLY A 99 19.34 -2.02 7.62
C GLY A 99 20.73 -2.01 7.01
N GLU A 100 21.00 -2.93 6.09
CA GLU A 100 22.14 -2.83 5.18
C GLU A 100 21.84 -1.81 4.06
N PRO A 101 22.85 -1.28 3.34
CA PRO A 101 22.61 -0.30 2.28
C PRO A 101 21.64 -0.77 1.20
N ASP A 102 21.58 -2.07 0.91
CA ASP A 102 20.62 -2.62 -0.05
C ASP A 102 19.20 -2.75 0.54
N ASP A 103 19.07 -2.92 1.86
CA ASP A 103 17.76 -2.83 2.52
C ASP A 103 17.22 -1.40 2.42
N ILE A 104 18.06 -0.39 2.65
CA ILE A 104 17.66 1.01 2.55
C ILE A 104 17.13 1.35 1.16
N LYS A 105 17.83 0.92 0.10
CA LYS A 105 17.38 1.12 -1.29
C LYS A 105 16.04 0.45 -1.61
N VAL A 106 15.75 -0.70 -0.98
CA VAL A 106 14.46 -1.36 -1.14
C VAL A 106 13.33 -0.45 -0.65
N TYR A 107 13.51 0.22 0.49
CA TYR A 107 12.51 1.18 0.98
C TYR A 107 12.42 2.43 0.10
N GLU A 108 13.54 2.98 -0.34
CA GLU A 108 13.54 4.13 -1.26
C GLU A 108 12.79 3.81 -2.57
N ALA A 109 12.99 2.60 -3.11
CA ALA A 109 12.27 2.13 -4.28
C ALA A 109 10.77 1.93 -4.01
N GLY A 110 10.40 1.32 -2.87
CA GLY A 110 9.01 1.19 -2.44
C GLY A 110 8.33 2.55 -2.32
N MET A 111 8.96 3.51 -1.63
CA MET A 111 8.42 4.87 -1.48
C MET A 111 8.16 5.55 -2.83
N GLU A 112 9.04 5.36 -3.81
CA GLU A 112 8.82 5.91 -5.15
C GLU A 112 7.63 5.23 -5.86
N ILE A 113 7.45 3.92 -5.71
CA ILE A 113 6.29 3.18 -6.24
C ILE A 113 4.99 3.72 -5.62
N GLU A 114 4.94 3.82 -4.29
CA GLU A 114 3.75 4.29 -3.57
C GLU A 114 3.40 5.73 -3.93
N LYS A 115 4.41 6.60 -4.08
CA LYS A 115 4.18 7.97 -4.51
C LYS A 115 3.61 8.05 -5.93
N GLN A 116 4.11 7.22 -6.85
CA GLN A 116 3.58 7.14 -8.21
C GLN A 116 2.14 6.59 -8.23
N GLY A 117 1.85 5.58 -7.40
CA GLY A 117 0.50 5.05 -7.18
C GLY A 117 -0.46 6.12 -6.67
N HIS A 118 -0.10 6.80 -5.58
CA HIS A 118 -0.87 7.90 -5.00
C HIS A 118 -1.19 8.98 -6.05
N ASP A 119 -0.17 9.47 -6.76
CA ASP A 119 -0.34 10.54 -7.74
C ASP A 119 -1.23 10.11 -8.91
N TYR A 120 -1.09 8.84 -9.35
CA TYR A 120 -1.92 8.27 -10.39
C TYR A 120 -3.39 8.14 -9.94
N TYR A 121 -3.66 7.55 -8.78
CA TYR A 121 -5.02 7.35 -8.28
C TYR A 121 -5.71 8.65 -7.92
N LYS A 122 -4.99 9.60 -7.34
CA LYS A 122 -5.50 10.94 -7.08
C LYS A 122 -5.98 11.60 -8.37
N LYS A 123 -5.16 11.54 -9.43
CA LYS A 123 -5.54 12.07 -10.74
C LYS A 123 -6.75 11.35 -11.33
N LEU A 124 -6.82 10.03 -11.22
CA LEU A 124 -7.99 9.27 -11.70
C LEU A 124 -9.26 9.63 -10.93
N ALA A 125 -9.18 9.85 -9.63
CA ALA A 125 -10.31 10.28 -8.80
C ALA A 125 -10.79 11.69 -9.15
N GLU A 126 -9.89 12.61 -9.49
CA GLU A 126 -10.20 13.97 -9.96
C GLU A 126 -10.87 13.96 -11.35
N ASP A 127 -10.42 13.09 -12.24
CA ASP A 127 -10.91 12.94 -13.62
C ASP A 127 -12.19 12.11 -13.74
N ALA A 128 -12.53 11.32 -12.72
CA ALA A 128 -13.67 10.41 -12.76
C ALA A 128 -15.00 11.14 -12.47
N ASP A 129 -16.03 10.76 -13.21
CA ASP A 129 -17.41 11.10 -12.86
C ASP A 129 -17.76 10.53 -11.47
N GLU A 130 -18.70 11.19 -10.79
CA GLU A 130 -19.21 10.70 -9.49
C GLU A 130 -19.73 9.26 -9.62
N GLY A 131 -19.29 8.38 -8.72
CA GLY A 131 -19.68 6.97 -8.76
C GLY A 131 -18.66 6.04 -8.09
N GLU A 132 -18.79 4.75 -8.37
CA GLU A 132 -18.01 3.69 -7.73
C GLU A 132 -16.53 3.75 -8.09
N ALA A 133 -16.20 4.08 -9.35
CA ALA A 133 -14.82 4.23 -9.80
C ALA A 133 -14.10 5.37 -9.06
N LYS A 134 -14.75 6.54 -8.93
CA LYS A 134 -14.21 7.66 -8.15
C LYS A 134 -13.99 7.30 -6.68
N GLN A 135 -14.91 6.55 -6.09
CA GLN A 135 -14.78 6.07 -4.70
C GLN A 135 -13.58 5.12 -4.56
N LEU A 136 -13.42 4.16 -5.47
CA LEU A 136 -12.26 3.26 -5.46
C LEU A 136 -10.94 4.03 -5.61
N PHE A 137 -10.83 4.91 -6.62
CA PHE A 137 -9.59 5.66 -6.84
C PHE A 137 -9.26 6.61 -5.67
N SER A 138 -10.28 7.21 -5.06
CA SER A 138 -10.08 8.04 -3.85
C SER A 138 -9.65 7.22 -2.64
N PHE A 139 -10.10 5.97 -2.54
CA PHE A 139 -9.68 5.03 -1.51
C PHE A 139 -8.22 4.62 -1.75
N LEU A 140 -7.89 4.10 -2.94
CA LEU A 140 -6.53 3.66 -3.28
C LEU A 140 -5.52 4.79 -3.09
N ALA A 141 -5.81 6.02 -3.56
CA ALA A 141 -4.91 7.16 -3.32
C ALA A 141 -4.58 7.36 -1.83
N LYS A 142 -5.54 7.17 -0.93
CA LYS A 142 -5.28 7.28 0.53
C LYS A 142 -4.47 6.12 1.07
N GLU A 143 -4.71 4.90 0.57
CA GLU A 143 -3.93 3.72 0.96
C GLU A 143 -2.46 3.91 0.56
N GLU A 144 -2.19 4.33 -0.68
CA GLU A 144 -0.80 4.55 -1.15
C GLU A 144 -0.07 5.65 -0.37
N ASP A 145 -0.77 6.71 0.06
CA ASP A 145 -0.18 7.73 0.94
C ASP A 145 0.17 7.17 2.32
N ILE A 146 -0.60 6.19 2.82
CA ILE A 146 -0.31 5.51 4.08
C ILE A 146 0.82 4.50 3.90
N HIS A 147 0.86 3.77 2.79
CA HIS A 147 1.99 2.90 2.43
C HIS A 147 3.29 3.68 2.33
N TYR A 148 3.29 4.84 1.65
CA TYR A 148 4.44 5.73 1.57
C TYR A 148 4.94 6.11 2.96
N LYS A 149 4.06 6.59 3.84
CA LYS A 149 4.43 7.02 5.20
C LYS A 149 4.92 5.85 6.05
N PHE A 150 4.31 4.68 5.88
CA PHE A 150 4.75 3.47 6.55
C PHE A 150 6.17 3.10 6.09
N LEU A 151 6.44 3.07 4.79
CA LEU A 151 7.77 2.81 4.26
C LEU A 151 8.80 3.86 4.70
N GLU A 152 8.44 5.14 4.69
CA GLU A 152 9.31 6.24 5.15
C GLU A 152 9.68 6.08 6.63
N ASP A 153 8.70 5.76 7.48
CA ASP A 153 8.93 5.51 8.90
C ASP A 153 9.87 4.32 9.13
N GLN A 154 9.69 3.25 8.36
CA GLN A 154 10.51 2.05 8.44
C GLN A 154 11.92 2.23 7.87
N HIS A 155 12.05 3.03 6.82
CA HIS A 155 13.33 3.50 6.32
C HIS A 155 14.10 4.26 7.41
N ASN A 156 13.43 5.19 8.10
CA ASN A 156 14.02 5.96 9.19
C ASN A 156 14.42 5.06 10.37
N TYR A 157 13.58 4.08 10.72
CA TYR A 157 13.91 3.07 11.71
C TYR A 157 15.18 2.30 11.32
N LEU A 158 15.31 1.82 10.09
CA LEU A 158 16.48 1.04 9.68
C LEU A 158 17.77 1.85 9.60
N ALA A 159 17.67 3.14 9.29
CA ALA A 159 18.79 4.06 9.27
C ALA A 159 19.33 4.33 10.68
N ASP A 160 18.44 4.60 11.65
CA ASP A 160 18.81 4.80 13.05
C ASP A 160 17.72 4.32 14.03
N PRO A 161 17.73 3.02 14.40
CA PRO A 161 16.73 2.46 15.32
C PRO A 161 16.76 3.13 16.70
N GLU A 162 17.94 3.57 17.17
CA GLU A 162 18.07 4.15 18.50
C GLU A 162 17.38 5.52 18.56
N SER A 163 17.66 6.39 17.57
CA SER A 163 16.98 7.68 17.46
C SER A 163 15.49 7.52 17.19
N TRP A 164 15.09 6.53 16.38
CA TRP A 164 13.69 6.30 16.03
C TRP A 164 12.82 5.99 17.26
N PHE A 165 13.33 5.23 18.23
CA PHE A 165 12.61 4.90 19.48
C PHE A 165 12.53 6.06 20.49
N LEU A 166 13.38 7.09 20.36
CA LEU A 166 13.39 8.25 21.25
C LEU A 166 12.46 9.38 20.79
N ASP A 167 11.97 9.27 19.56
CA ASP A 167 11.09 10.25 18.95
C ASP A 167 9.65 10.00 19.44
N GLU A 168 9.14 10.92 20.26
CA GLU A 168 7.81 10.80 20.89
C GLU A 168 6.66 11.13 19.90
N GLU A 169 6.95 11.66 18.71
CA GLU A 169 5.96 12.09 17.71
C GLU A 169 5.64 11.02 16.65
N LYS A 170 5.89 9.73 16.94
CA LYS A 170 5.59 8.66 15.98
C LYS A 170 4.08 8.50 15.80
N TRP A 171 3.57 8.99 14.68
CA TRP A 171 2.17 8.84 14.26
C TRP A 171 1.65 7.39 14.28
N ILE A 172 2.54 6.41 14.16
CA ILE A 172 2.22 4.97 14.19
C ILE A 172 2.00 4.44 15.61
N LEU A 173 2.60 5.10 16.61
CA LEU A 173 2.50 4.79 18.03
C LEU A 173 1.42 5.63 18.73
N GLU A 174 1.01 6.76 18.13
CA GLU A 174 -0.10 7.56 18.63
C GLU A 174 -1.45 6.89 18.30
N GLY A 175 -2.21 6.59 19.35
CA GLY A 175 -3.56 6.01 19.31
C GLY A 175 -4.50 6.73 20.25
#